data_AF-A0A944W1C0-F1
#
_entry.id   AF-A0A944W1C0-F1
#
_cell.length_a   1.000
_cell.length_b   1.000
_cell.length_c   1.000
_cell.angle_alpha   90.00
_cell.angle_beta   90.00
_cell.angle_gamma   90.00
#
_symmetry.space_group_name_H-M   'P 1'
#
loop_
_entity.id
_entity.type
_entity.pdbx_description
1 polymer ?
#
loop_
_entity_poly.entity_id
_entity_poly.type
_entity_poly.pdbx_seq_one_letter_code
_entity_poly.pdbx_strand_id
1 'polypeptide(L)'
;MNAVYIALPFVQGVVALFLASLAVLSDPRDRLNLIFAGFLIAIGFWGFLIFGMRDAFPNADIAFSWEQAALVVIPFSGILFYHFVHGLTGARRTPLILALWYALGIAAAGATLMGWTATGVEERFYGFAPVLGPAFPLLLLASYPPVLMSIVELSRAIPNAESDRQRAQLKMLRLGVFVSVLGGTTDFIPSLGLSIYPMGVLGNIGFALVTTIAVTRHRLMNLRLLLRRGLAYTLVSSFVFGSYGASFGLVFVFTRSLSIEAWILASVGTVLFTSVFIQPLIDRVQTFINKIFLRERFDHLSALVEMNENARDISDLRSLADDTVQIVRRAMQSDWTSMALPDPSGTRLIVIADTRDGVPVVALPRNGAVASWFADHGKSLDLRIVESDPLLQAMSDQEKRSLSRLDAELLVPMIAEDTLTGILILGPRLIGGGYPADSLSFLATAADRMAVTVENARLYAEAQREADERAVIAEIGRVISASLDTELVYPAFVEQVKRLVPFDRIMITALDEERDALSPAYVGGTPISGWHRGSIHPVDGSDLEAVVRDRESLLLGASQVRNLFRYDTGESTNQPRITAA
;
A
#
# COMPACT_ATOMS: atom_id res chain seq x y z
N MET A 1 -36.55 -37.69 -9.46
CA MET A 1 -36.27 -36.29 -9.82
C MET A 1 -34.78 -36.13 -10.13
N ASN A 2 -34.38 -35.18 -11.00
CA ASN A 2 -32.95 -34.96 -11.29
C ASN A 2 -32.24 -34.38 -10.05
N ALA A 3 -31.19 -35.06 -9.58
CA ALA A 3 -30.46 -34.73 -8.35
C ALA A 3 -29.88 -33.30 -8.36
N VAL A 4 -29.59 -32.74 -9.53
CA VAL A 4 -29.10 -31.36 -9.68
C VAL A 4 -30.12 -30.35 -9.14
N TYR A 5 -31.41 -30.56 -9.38
CA TYR A 5 -32.47 -29.65 -8.93
C TYR A 5 -32.69 -29.72 -7.41
N ILE A 6 -32.32 -30.82 -6.77
CA ILE A 6 -32.40 -30.98 -5.32
C ILE A 6 -31.15 -30.38 -4.65
N ALA A 7 -29.96 -30.64 -5.20
CA ALA A 7 -28.69 -30.21 -4.58
C ALA A 7 -28.49 -28.68 -4.58
N LEU A 8 -28.97 -27.98 -5.62
CA LEU A 8 -28.77 -26.53 -5.76
C LEU A 8 -29.31 -25.69 -4.57
N PRO A 9 -30.58 -25.83 -4.15
CA PRO A 9 -31.12 -25.14 -2.97
C PRO A 9 -30.34 -25.45 -1.68
N PHE A 10 -29.89 -26.70 -1.49
CA PHE A 10 -29.08 -27.08 -0.33
C PHE A 10 -27.74 -26.33 -0.29
N VAL A 11 -27.02 -26.32 -1.41
CA VAL A 11 -25.74 -25.59 -1.53
C VAL A 11 -25.95 -24.10 -1.27
N GLN A 12 -27.01 -23.50 -1.83
CA GLN A 12 -27.36 -22.10 -1.58
C GLN A 12 -27.64 -21.84 -0.09
N GLY A 13 -28.36 -22.74 0.58
CA GLY A 13 -28.67 -22.66 2.00
C GLY A 13 -27.40 -22.63 2.85
N VAL A 14 -26.48 -23.56 2.60
CA VAL A 14 -25.18 -23.64 3.29
C VAL A 14 -24.35 -22.38 3.07
N VAL A 15 -24.24 -21.90 1.83
CA VAL A 15 -23.47 -20.68 1.51
C VAL A 15 -24.05 -19.46 2.24
N ALA A 16 -25.37 -19.30 2.24
CA ALA A 16 -26.03 -18.16 2.89
C ALA A 16 -25.88 -18.19 4.42
N LEU A 17 -26.03 -19.34 5.07
CA LEU A 17 -25.80 -19.48 6.52
C LEU A 17 -24.34 -19.26 6.90
N PHE A 18 -23.40 -19.72 6.07
CA PHE A 18 -21.99 -19.45 6.26
C PHE A 18 -21.69 -17.94 6.20
N LEU A 19 -22.20 -17.23 5.18
CA LEU A 19 -22.10 -15.77 5.09
C LEU A 19 -22.74 -15.08 6.30
N ALA A 20 -23.87 -15.58 6.80
CA ALA A 20 -24.52 -15.01 7.97
C ALA A 20 -23.66 -15.17 9.23
N SER A 21 -23.08 -16.35 9.46
CA SER A 21 -22.20 -16.61 10.60
C SER A 21 -21.02 -15.64 10.62
N LEU A 22 -20.48 -15.33 9.44
CA LEU A 22 -19.36 -14.41 9.29
C LEU A 22 -19.77 -12.96 9.55
N ALA A 23 -20.94 -12.54 9.06
CA ALA A 23 -21.47 -11.22 9.37
C ALA A 23 -21.60 -11.01 10.89
N VAL A 24 -22.07 -12.02 11.64
CA VAL A 24 -22.14 -11.99 13.10
C VAL A 24 -20.74 -12.00 13.75
N LEU A 25 -19.83 -12.86 13.29
CA LEU A 25 -18.47 -12.97 13.84
C LEU A 25 -17.58 -11.75 13.55
N SER A 26 -17.94 -10.94 12.55
CA SER A 26 -17.19 -9.73 12.17
C SER A 26 -17.24 -8.67 13.27
N ASP A 27 -18.45 -8.32 13.68
CA ASP A 27 -18.73 -7.45 14.82
C ASP A 27 -20.11 -7.79 15.38
N PRO A 28 -20.20 -8.61 16.45
CA PRO A 28 -21.47 -9.06 17.00
C PRO A 28 -22.24 -7.95 17.73
N ARG A 29 -21.63 -6.77 17.95
CA ARG A 29 -22.28 -5.63 18.60
C ARG A 29 -22.85 -4.63 17.60
N ASP A 30 -22.44 -4.69 16.34
CA ASP A 30 -22.96 -3.83 15.29
C ASP A 30 -24.35 -4.29 14.83
N ARG A 31 -25.35 -3.42 15.02
CA ARG A 31 -26.74 -3.68 14.65
C ARG A 31 -26.90 -3.89 13.14
N LEU A 32 -26.11 -3.22 12.29
CA LEU A 32 -26.21 -3.40 10.83
C LEU A 32 -25.78 -4.80 10.40
N ASN A 33 -24.71 -5.31 11.00
CA ASN A 33 -24.22 -6.66 10.72
C ASN A 33 -25.23 -7.73 11.16
N LEU A 34 -25.90 -7.52 12.30
CA LEU A 34 -26.95 -8.43 12.78
C LEU A 34 -28.17 -8.44 11.85
N ILE A 35 -28.61 -7.28 11.34
CA ILE A 35 -29.73 -7.21 10.39
C ILE A 35 -29.36 -7.89 9.07
N PHE A 36 -28.14 -7.65 8.57
CA PHE A 36 -27.64 -8.30 7.37
C PHE A 36 -27.49 -9.82 7.54
N ALA A 37 -27.01 -10.27 8.69
CA ALA A 37 -26.97 -11.69 9.04
C ALA A 37 -28.38 -12.29 9.09
N GLY A 38 -29.36 -11.59 9.67
CA GLY A 38 -30.75 -12.01 9.69
C GLY A 38 -31.33 -12.22 8.28
N PHE A 39 -31.04 -11.30 7.36
CA PHE A 39 -31.39 -11.44 5.95
C PHE A 39 -30.76 -12.69 5.31
N LEU A 40 -29.46 -12.91 5.52
CA LEU A 40 -28.76 -14.08 5.00
C LEU A 40 -29.28 -15.39 5.61
N ILE A 41 -29.66 -15.39 6.89
CA ILE A 41 -30.32 -16.53 7.55
C ILE A 41 -31.67 -16.81 6.89
N ALA A 42 -32.49 -15.78 6.62
CA ALA A 42 -33.77 -15.94 5.95
C ALA A 42 -33.61 -16.56 4.55
N ILE A 43 -32.66 -16.07 3.74
CA ILE A 43 -32.35 -16.65 2.42
C ILE A 43 -31.79 -18.07 2.54
N GLY A 44 -30.93 -18.33 3.53
CA GLY A 44 -30.37 -19.64 3.77
C GLY A 44 -31.44 -20.66 4.15
N PHE A 45 -32.33 -20.28 5.06
CA PHE A 45 -33.45 -21.09 5.50
C PHE A 45 -34.43 -21.37 4.35
N TRP A 46 -34.75 -20.36 3.54
CA TRP A 46 -35.55 -20.53 2.32
C TRP A 46 -34.94 -21.59 1.38
N GLY A 47 -33.62 -21.58 1.17
CA GLY A 47 -32.92 -22.59 0.37
C GLY A 47 -33.13 -24.03 0.88
N PHE A 48 -33.11 -24.23 2.21
CA PHE A 48 -33.40 -25.53 2.82
C PHE A 48 -34.87 -25.94 2.70
N LEU A 49 -35.81 -24.99 2.79
CA LEU A 49 -37.23 -25.26 2.60
C LEU A 49 -37.54 -25.71 1.17
N ILE A 50 -36.93 -25.06 0.16
CA ILE A 50 -37.03 -25.48 -1.24
C ILE A 50 -36.35 -26.84 -1.46
N PHE A 51 -35.22 -27.12 -0.80
CA PHE A 51 -34.61 -28.46 -0.81
C PHE A 51 -35.60 -29.51 -0.26
N GLY A 52 -36.20 -29.27 0.90
CA GLY A 52 -37.17 -30.18 1.53
C GLY A 52 -38.40 -30.41 0.66
N MET A 53 -38.95 -29.35 0.04
CA MET A 53 -40.05 -29.47 -0.92
C MET A 53 -39.69 -30.38 -2.10
N ARG A 54 -38.48 -30.21 -2.64
CA ARG A 54 -38.00 -30.95 -3.82
C ARG A 54 -37.64 -32.41 -3.50
N ASP A 55 -37.10 -32.66 -2.32
CA ASP A 55 -36.79 -33.99 -1.82
C ASP A 55 -38.04 -34.81 -1.46
N ALA A 56 -39.13 -34.13 -1.08
CA ALA A 56 -40.42 -34.76 -0.76
C ALA A 56 -41.08 -35.47 -1.95
N PHE A 57 -40.55 -35.37 -3.18
CA PHE A 57 -41.10 -36.01 -4.37
C PHE A 57 -41.16 -37.54 -4.24
N PRO A 58 -42.33 -38.19 -4.52
CA PRO A 58 -43.53 -37.64 -5.18
C PRO A 58 -44.68 -37.22 -4.22
N ASN A 59 -44.45 -37.08 -2.91
CA ASN A 59 -45.50 -36.77 -1.93
C ASN A 59 -45.91 -35.30 -1.95
N ALA A 60 -47.00 -34.99 -2.68
CA ALA A 60 -47.51 -33.62 -2.84
C ALA A 60 -47.91 -32.94 -1.51
N ASP A 61 -48.48 -33.67 -0.55
CA ASP A 61 -48.91 -33.09 0.74
C ASP A 61 -47.72 -32.62 1.59
N ILE A 62 -46.65 -33.41 1.60
CA ILE A 62 -45.40 -33.08 2.31
C ILE A 62 -44.72 -31.92 1.58
N ALA A 63 -44.65 -31.96 0.25
CA ALA A 63 -44.09 -30.88 -0.55
C ALA A 63 -44.84 -29.56 -0.34
N PHE A 64 -46.18 -29.59 -0.30
CA PHE A 64 -46.99 -28.41 -0.04
C PHE A 64 -46.72 -27.80 1.33
N SER A 65 -46.50 -28.63 2.37
CA SER A 65 -46.14 -28.15 3.71
C SER A 65 -44.80 -27.41 3.72
N TRP A 66 -43.80 -27.93 3.01
CA TRP A 66 -42.50 -27.25 2.82
C TRP A 66 -42.64 -25.95 2.03
N GLU A 67 -43.48 -25.94 1.00
CA GLU A 67 -43.73 -24.76 0.17
C GLU A 67 -44.45 -23.66 0.96
N GLN A 68 -45.46 -23.99 1.77
CA GLN A 68 -46.10 -23.02 2.66
C GLN A 68 -45.10 -22.38 3.62
N ALA A 69 -44.20 -23.18 4.20
CA ALA A 69 -43.13 -22.66 5.03
C ALA A 69 -42.18 -21.75 4.23
N ALA A 70 -41.83 -22.12 2.99
CA ALA A 70 -40.99 -21.30 2.12
C ALA A 70 -41.62 -19.94 1.82
N LEU A 71 -42.91 -19.92 1.44
CA LEU A 71 -43.68 -18.72 1.15
C LEU A 71 -43.79 -17.78 2.36
N VAL A 72 -43.84 -18.30 3.59
CA VAL A 72 -43.82 -17.47 4.82
C VAL A 72 -42.50 -16.69 4.96
N VAL A 73 -41.37 -17.26 4.55
CA VAL A 73 -40.04 -16.64 4.72
C VAL A 73 -39.77 -15.52 3.70
N ILE A 74 -40.31 -15.65 2.49
CA ILE A 74 -40.08 -14.72 1.38
C ILE A 74 -40.25 -13.24 1.77
N PRO A 75 -41.38 -12.78 2.35
CA PRO A 75 -41.57 -11.36 2.64
C PRO A 75 -40.54 -10.83 3.64
N PHE A 76 -40.20 -11.60 4.67
CA PHE A 76 -39.23 -11.18 5.67
C PHE A 76 -37.82 -11.04 5.10
N SER A 77 -37.44 -11.86 4.11
CA SER A 77 -36.14 -11.71 3.44
C SER A 77 -36.02 -10.34 2.74
N GLY A 78 -37.04 -9.90 1.99
CA GLY A 78 -37.05 -8.61 1.34
C GLY A 78 -37.08 -7.43 2.32
N ILE A 79 -37.86 -7.56 3.40
CA ILE A 79 -37.99 -6.52 4.44
C ILE A 79 -36.68 -6.37 5.23
N LEU A 80 -36.03 -7.48 5.63
CA LEU A 80 -34.74 -7.46 6.31
C LEU A 80 -33.65 -6.85 5.43
N PHE A 81 -33.68 -7.14 4.13
CA PHE A 81 -32.76 -6.52 3.19
C PHE A 81 -32.96 -5.01 3.08
N TYR A 82 -34.22 -4.56 2.98
CA TYR A 82 -34.55 -3.14 3.00
C TYR A 82 -34.14 -2.47 4.30
N HIS A 83 -34.38 -3.11 5.45
CA HIS A 83 -33.95 -2.63 6.76
C HIS A 83 -32.42 -2.44 6.82
N PHE A 84 -31.66 -3.40 6.27
CA PHE A 84 -30.21 -3.27 6.16
C PHE A 84 -29.79 -2.09 5.29
N VAL A 85 -30.34 -1.95 4.08
CA VAL A 85 -29.99 -0.87 3.14
C VAL A 85 -30.36 0.50 3.70
N HIS A 86 -31.53 0.62 4.32
CA HIS A 86 -31.98 1.86 4.94
C HIS A 86 -31.06 2.28 6.10
N GLY A 87 -30.61 1.30 6.89
CA GLY A 87 -29.61 1.53 7.94
C GLY A 87 -28.22 1.88 7.39
N LEU A 88 -27.80 1.24 6.29
CA LEU A 88 -26.50 1.46 5.65
C LEU A 88 -26.40 2.84 4.98
N THR A 89 -27.47 3.30 4.35
CA THR A 89 -27.48 4.56 3.59
C THR A 89 -27.79 5.80 4.44
N GLY A 90 -28.19 5.61 5.70
CA GLY A 90 -28.51 6.72 6.61
C GLY A 90 -29.68 7.59 6.15
N ALA A 91 -30.54 7.06 5.26
CA ALA A 91 -31.73 7.76 4.78
C ALA A 91 -32.63 8.17 5.96
N ARG A 92 -33.28 9.34 5.86
CA ARG A 92 -34.08 9.91 6.97
C ARG A 92 -35.06 8.87 7.53
N ARG A 93 -34.83 8.49 8.78
CA ARG A 93 -35.57 7.46 9.52
C ARG A 93 -37.07 7.74 9.48
N THR A 94 -37.85 6.79 8.95
CA THR A 94 -39.28 6.69 9.27
C THR A 94 -39.54 5.29 9.84
N PRO A 95 -39.39 5.10 11.18
CA PRO A 95 -39.63 3.80 11.81
C PRO A 95 -41.04 3.25 11.51
N LEU A 96 -41.98 4.14 11.18
CA LEU A 96 -43.31 3.81 10.70
C LEU A 96 -43.30 3.01 9.40
N ILE A 97 -42.47 3.35 8.39
CA ILE A 97 -42.43 2.63 7.12
C ILE A 97 -41.91 1.20 7.32
N LEU A 98 -40.87 1.03 8.13
CA LEU A 98 -40.36 -0.29 8.48
C LEU A 98 -41.42 -1.11 9.25
N ALA A 99 -42.09 -0.50 10.22
CA ALA A 99 -43.16 -1.16 10.97
C ALA A 99 -44.32 -1.59 10.06
N LEU A 100 -44.72 -0.76 9.10
CA LEU A 100 -45.75 -1.09 8.11
C LEU A 100 -45.32 -2.27 7.23
N TRP A 101 -44.05 -2.31 6.80
CA TRP A 101 -43.54 -3.45 6.04
C TRP A 101 -43.56 -4.74 6.86
N TYR A 102 -43.11 -4.73 8.11
CA TYR A 102 -43.19 -5.90 8.98
C TYR A 102 -44.64 -6.32 9.25
N ALA A 103 -45.55 -5.38 9.47
CA ALA A 103 -46.98 -5.67 9.63
C ALA A 103 -47.58 -6.31 8.37
N LEU A 104 -47.24 -5.81 7.18
CA LEU A 104 -47.65 -6.38 5.90
C LEU A 104 -47.06 -7.78 5.69
N GLY A 105 -45.79 -7.99 6.05
CA GLY A 105 -45.13 -9.30 6.01
C GLY A 105 -45.81 -10.32 6.93
N ILE A 106 -46.19 -9.92 8.15
CA ILE A 106 -46.96 -10.77 9.08
C ILE A 106 -48.34 -11.10 8.50
N ALA A 107 -49.04 -10.13 7.91
CA ALA A 107 -50.33 -10.38 7.27
C ALA A 107 -50.22 -11.37 6.08
N ALA A 108 -49.19 -11.21 5.24
CA ALA A 108 -48.91 -12.13 4.14
C ALA A 108 -48.54 -13.55 4.61
N ALA A 109 -47.74 -13.65 5.68
CA ALA A 109 -47.41 -14.92 6.32
C ALA A 109 -48.66 -15.59 6.90
N GLY A 110 -49.54 -14.84 7.58
CA GLY A 110 -50.82 -15.33 8.09
C GLY A 110 -51.72 -15.86 6.97
N ALA A 111 -51.87 -15.11 5.88
CA ALA A 111 -52.62 -15.56 4.70
C ALA A 111 -52.02 -16.82 4.07
N THR A 112 -50.70 -16.99 4.13
CA THR A 112 -50.01 -18.19 3.63
C THR A 112 -50.29 -19.41 4.49
N LEU A 113 -50.22 -19.27 5.82
CA LEU A 113 -50.55 -20.35 6.75
C LEU A 113 -52.03 -20.76 6.69
N MET A 114 -52.91 -19.84 6.30
CA MET A 114 -54.34 -20.13 6.04
C MET A 114 -54.58 -20.79 4.66
N GLY A 115 -53.54 -21.00 3.84
CA GLY A 115 -53.66 -21.58 2.50
C GLY A 115 -54.27 -20.65 1.46
N TRP A 116 -54.28 -19.33 1.70
CA TRP A 116 -54.87 -18.36 0.76
C TRP A 116 -53.89 -17.87 -0.30
N THR A 117 -52.57 -17.96 -0.05
CA THR A 117 -51.54 -17.54 -1.01
C THR A 117 -51.13 -18.67 -1.96
N ALA A 118 -51.26 -19.93 -1.54
CA ALA A 118 -51.10 -21.10 -2.38
C ALA A 118 -52.12 -22.17 -1.96
N THR A 119 -52.79 -22.79 -2.94
CA THR A 119 -53.86 -23.78 -2.72
C THR A 119 -53.38 -25.22 -2.86
N GLY A 120 -52.17 -25.43 -3.36
CA GLY A 120 -51.55 -26.74 -3.52
C GLY A 120 -50.21 -26.64 -4.25
N VAL A 121 -49.68 -27.79 -4.67
CA VAL A 121 -48.52 -27.88 -5.55
C VAL A 121 -48.85 -28.68 -6.81
N GLU A 122 -48.24 -28.32 -7.92
CA GLU A 122 -48.33 -29.01 -9.20
C GLU A 122 -46.96 -29.61 -9.56
N GLU A 123 -46.97 -30.81 -10.15
CA GLU A 123 -45.77 -31.47 -10.64
C GLU A 123 -45.24 -30.80 -11.92
N ARG A 124 -43.93 -30.55 -11.94
CA ARG A 124 -43.17 -29.94 -13.03
C ARG A 124 -41.88 -30.74 -13.27
N PHE A 125 -41.22 -30.51 -14.40
CA PHE A 125 -39.99 -31.24 -14.77
C PHE A 125 -38.82 -31.09 -13.76
N TYR A 126 -38.89 -30.09 -12.87
CA TYR A 126 -37.92 -29.81 -11.82
C TYR A 126 -38.41 -30.14 -10.40
N GLY A 127 -39.61 -30.73 -10.26
CA GLY A 127 -40.22 -31.10 -8.99
C GLY A 127 -41.60 -30.50 -8.80
N PHE A 128 -41.83 -29.81 -7.70
CA PHE A 128 -43.10 -29.16 -7.41
C PHE A 128 -43.03 -27.65 -7.64
N ALA A 129 -44.17 -27.06 -8.01
CA ALA A 129 -44.39 -25.62 -8.07
C ALA A 129 -45.71 -25.27 -7.39
N PRO A 130 -45.82 -24.13 -6.68
CA PRO A 130 -47.06 -23.75 -6.01
C PRO A 130 -48.15 -23.39 -7.04
N VAL A 131 -49.38 -23.81 -6.72
CA VAL A 131 -50.58 -23.28 -7.38
C VAL A 131 -50.98 -22.00 -6.65
N LEU A 132 -50.93 -20.87 -7.35
CA LEU A 132 -51.13 -19.55 -6.76
C LEU A 132 -52.59 -19.38 -6.29
N GLY A 133 -52.76 -18.97 -5.03
CA GLY A 133 -54.05 -18.68 -4.42
C GLY A 133 -54.49 -17.21 -4.58
N PRO A 134 -55.72 -16.86 -4.19
CA PRO A 134 -56.27 -15.52 -4.35
C PRO A 134 -55.53 -14.44 -3.56
N ALA A 135 -54.89 -14.79 -2.43
CA ALA A 135 -54.10 -13.85 -1.63
C ALA A 135 -52.64 -13.75 -2.09
N PHE A 136 -52.22 -14.45 -3.15
CA PHE A 136 -50.86 -14.37 -3.67
C PHE A 136 -50.36 -12.93 -3.98
N PRO A 137 -51.20 -12.00 -4.49
CA PRO A 137 -50.78 -10.60 -4.66
C PRO A 137 -50.34 -9.90 -3.36
N LEU A 138 -50.90 -10.29 -2.21
CA LEU A 138 -50.48 -9.77 -0.90
C LEU A 138 -49.03 -10.16 -0.58
N LEU A 139 -48.64 -11.39 -0.93
CA LEU A 139 -47.28 -11.89 -0.78
C LEU A 139 -46.30 -11.10 -1.67
N LEU A 140 -46.66 -10.85 -2.93
CA LEU A 140 -45.84 -10.04 -3.83
C LEU A 140 -45.67 -8.61 -3.31
N LEU A 141 -46.75 -7.99 -2.82
CA LEU A 141 -46.73 -6.64 -2.26
C LEU A 141 -45.86 -6.54 -0.99
N ALA A 142 -45.82 -7.60 -0.18
CA ALA A 142 -44.96 -7.67 1.00
C ALA A 142 -43.47 -7.89 0.66
N SER A 143 -43.16 -8.43 -0.53
CA SER A 143 -41.82 -8.94 -0.86
C SER A 143 -41.05 -8.07 -1.85
N TYR A 144 -41.69 -7.62 -2.95
CA TYR A 144 -41.03 -6.89 -4.03
C TYR A 144 -40.79 -5.39 -3.75
N PRO A 145 -41.80 -4.61 -3.29
CA PRO A 145 -41.63 -3.19 -3.04
C PRO A 145 -40.47 -2.84 -2.09
N PRO A 146 -40.26 -3.52 -0.94
CA PRO A 146 -39.11 -3.24 -0.08
C PRO A 146 -37.78 -3.37 -0.83
N VAL A 147 -37.61 -4.43 -1.64
CA VAL A 147 -36.36 -4.68 -2.37
C VAL A 147 -36.17 -3.66 -3.49
N LEU A 148 -37.23 -3.28 -4.21
CA LEU A 148 -37.17 -2.21 -5.22
C LEU A 148 -36.81 -0.87 -4.58
N MET A 149 -37.38 -0.56 -3.41
CA MET A 149 -36.99 0.63 -2.63
C MET A 149 -35.52 0.57 -2.22
N SER A 150 -34.99 -0.60 -1.85
CA SER A 150 -33.55 -0.76 -1.59
C SER A 150 -32.69 -0.41 -2.80
N ILE A 151 -33.07 -0.86 -4.01
CA ILE A 151 -32.34 -0.52 -5.25
C ILE A 151 -32.36 0.99 -5.50
N VAL A 152 -33.50 1.64 -5.26
CA VAL A 152 -33.66 3.09 -5.41
C VAL A 152 -32.82 3.84 -4.37
N GLU A 153 -32.85 3.44 -3.10
CA GLU A 153 -32.05 4.02 -2.03
C GLU A 153 -30.54 3.88 -2.31
N LEU A 154 -30.08 2.68 -2.69
CA LEU A 154 -28.69 2.47 -3.10
C LEU A 154 -28.32 3.34 -4.29
N SER A 155 -29.20 3.48 -5.28
CA SER A 155 -28.95 4.32 -6.46
C SER A 155 -28.85 5.81 -6.12
N ARG A 156 -29.63 6.28 -5.15
CA ARG A 156 -29.55 7.66 -4.64
C ARG A 156 -28.34 7.89 -3.73
N ALA A 157 -27.88 6.86 -3.03
CA ALA A 157 -26.72 6.95 -2.15
C ALA A 157 -25.38 6.93 -2.93
N ILE A 158 -25.29 6.28 -4.10
CA ILE A 158 -24.06 6.15 -4.89
C ILE A 158 -23.40 7.51 -5.23
N PRO A 159 -24.12 8.54 -5.74
CA PRO A 159 -23.54 9.84 -6.04
C PRO A 159 -23.02 10.58 -4.81
N ASN A 160 -23.66 10.38 -3.65
CA ASN A 160 -23.38 11.07 -2.39
C ASN A 160 -22.39 10.31 -1.49
N ALA A 161 -21.77 9.25 -1.99
CA ALA A 161 -20.78 8.48 -1.24
C ALA A 161 -19.54 9.35 -0.91
N GLU A 162 -19.12 9.33 0.35
CA GLU A 162 -18.01 10.12 0.92
C GLU A 162 -16.64 9.67 0.39
N SER A 163 -16.54 8.44 -0.12
CA SER A 163 -15.32 7.85 -0.65
C SER A 163 -15.61 6.99 -1.87
N ASP A 164 -14.66 6.93 -2.82
CA ASP A 164 -14.70 6.01 -3.96
C ASP A 164 -14.87 4.55 -3.54
N ARG A 165 -14.33 4.22 -2.37
CA ARG A 165 -14.51 2.92 -1.72
C ARG A 165 -15.98 2.64 -1.40
N GLN A 166 -16.63 3.57 -0.72
CA GLN A 166 -18.04 3.47 -0.33
C GLN A 166 -18.93 3.43 -1.59
N ARG A 167 -18.59 4.24 -2.60
CA ARG A 167 -19.27 4.25 -3.91
C ARG A 167 -19.21 2.89 -4.60
N ALA A 168 -18.03 2.26 -4.63
CA ALA A 168 -17.85 0.93 -5.23
C ALA A 168 -18.64 -0.14 -4.46
N GLN A 169 -18.66 -0.07 -3.13
CA GLN A 169 -19.46 -0.93 -2.28
C GLN A 169 -20.97 -0.83 -2.59
N LEU A 170 -21.51 0.39 -2.66
CA LEU A 170 -22.93 0.60 -2.96
C LEU A 170 -23.29 0.13 -4.38
N LYS A 171 -22.39 0.32 -5.36
CA LYS A 171 -22.56 -0.21 -6.72
C LYS A 171 -22.62 -1.74 -6.74
N MET A 172 -21.72 -2.42 -6.04
CA MET A 172 -21.72 -3.88 -5.97
C MET A 172 -22.94 -4.42 -5.23
N LEU A 173 -23.32 -3.82 -4.11
CA LEU A 173 -24.52 -4.23 -3.39
C LEU A 173 -25.77 -4.07 -4.26
N ARG A 174 -25.90 -2.95 -4.98
CA ARG A 174 -26.99 -2.74 -5.94
C ARG A 174 -27.01 -3.79 -7.05
N LEU A 175 -25.84 -4.13 -7.62
CA LEU A 175 -25.72 -5.18 -8.63
C LEU A 175 -26.15 -6.53 -8.09
N GLY A 176 -25.71 -6.90 -6.89
CA GLY A 176 -26.07 -8.16 -6.25
C GLY A 176 -27.59 -8.29 -6.08
N VAL A 177 -28.23 -7.24 -5.56
CA VAL A 177 -29.69 -7.21 -5.36
C VAL A 177 -30.44 -7.30 -6.67
N PHE A 178 -29.97 -6.58 -7.69
CA PHE A 178 -30.55 -6.66 -9.02
C PHE A 178 -30.51 -8.09 -9.58
N VAL A 179 -29.38 -8.79 -9.41
CA VAL A 179 -29.23 -10.20 -9.81
C VAL A 179 -30.16 -11.12 -9.00
N SER A 180 -30.31 -10.91 -7.69
CA SER A 180 -31.24 -11.69 -6.85
C SER A 180 -32.69 -11.48 -7.28
N VAL A 181 -33.12 -10.23 -7.46
CA VAL A 181 -34.50 -9.91 -7.90
C VAL A 181 -34.79 -10.51 -9.26
N LEU A 182 -33.88 -10.36 -10.22
CA LEU A 182 -34.03 -10.92 -11.54
C LEU A 182 -34.22 -12.45 -11.48
N GLY A 183 -33.41 -13.13 -10.65
CA GLY A 183 -33.57 -14.56 -10.41
C GLY A 183 -34.91 -14.90 -9.75
N GLY A 184 -35.26 -14.26 -8.64
CA GLY A 184 -36.47 -14.53 -7.87
C GLY A 184 -37.77 -14.25 -8.64
N THR A 185 -37.78 -13.30 -9.58
CA THR A 185 -38.94 -13.07 -10.46
C THR A 185 -39.22 -14.24 -11.37
N THR A 186 -38.19 -15.01 -11.75
CA THR A 186 -38.41 -16.18 -12.58
C THR A 186 -39.11 -17.32 -11.85
N ASP A 187 -39.15 -17.34 -10.52
CA ASP A 187 -39.76 -18.43 -9.75
C ASP A 187 -41.28 -18.50 -9.91
N PHE A 188 -41.90 -17.40 -10.33
CA PHE A 188 -43.35 -17.31 -10.57
C PHE A 188 -43.73 -17.50 -12.05
N ILE A 189 -42.76 -17.54 -12.95
CA ILE A 189 -43.00 -17.77 -14.37
C ILE A 189 -43.63 -19.17 -14.62
N PRO A 190 -43.22 -20.24 -13.92
CA PRO A 190 -43.83 -21.56 -14.11
C PRO A 190 -45.29 -21.64 -13.71
N SER A 191 -45.68 -20.93 -12.64
CA SER A 191 -47.08 -20.82 -12.23
C SER A 191 -47.96 -20.08 -13.26
N LEU A 192 -47.37 -19.36 -14.23
CA LEU A 192 -48.09 -18.79 -15.37
C LEU A 192 -48.24 -19.78 -16.54
N GLY A 193 -47.79 -21.02 -16.39
CA GLY A 193 -47.90 -22.08 -17.40
C GLY A 193 -46.67 -22.23 -18.31
N LEU A 194 -45.61 -21.45 -18.11
CA LEU A 194 -44.39 -21.51 -18.90
C LEU A 194 -43.39 -22.53 -18.31
N SER A 195 -42.91 -23.48 -19.10
CA SER A 195 -41.99 -24.54 -18.65
C SER A 195 -40.52 -24.07 -18.54
N ILE A 196 -40.27 -23.05 -17.72
CA ILE A 196 -38.94 -22.50 -17.43
C ILE A 196 -38.49 -22.96 -16.04
N TYR A 197 -37.19 -23.19 -15.84
CA TYR A 197 -36.68 -23.54 -14.52
C TYR A 197 -36.64 -22.29 -13.61
N PRO A 198 -37.14 -22.35 -12.36
CA PRO A 198 -37.08 -21.25 -11.40
C PRO A 198 -35.62 -20.91 -11.03
N MET A 199 -35.15 -19.74 -11.46
CA MET A 199 -33.75 -19.29 -11.32
C MET A 199 -33.48 -18.55 -10.00
N GLY A 200 -34.42 -18.45 -9.06
CA GLY A 200 -34.26 -17.73 -7.79
C GLY A 200 -33.07 -18.23 -6.96
N VAL A 201 -32.87 -19.55 -6.90
CA VAL A 201 -31.71 -20.16 -6.25
C VAL A 201 -30.39 -19.69 -6.88
N LEU A 202 -30.33 -19.60 -8.21
CA LEU A 202 -29.15 -19.12 -8.94
C LEU A 202 -28.95 -17.60 -8.76
N GLY A 203 -30.04 -16.83 -8.72
CA GLY A 203 -30.01 -15.41 -8.38
C GLY A 203 -29.44 -15.14 -7.00
N ASN A 204 -29.81 -15.95 -6.00
CA ASN A 204 -29.28 -15.86 -4.64
C ASN A 204 -27.81 -16.28 -4.52
N ILE A 205 -27.38 -17.30 -5.27
CA ILE A 205 -25.95 -17.64 -5.39
C ILE A 205 -25.18 -16.49 -6.05
N GLY A 206 -25.73 -15.89 -7.11
CA GLY A 206 -25.16 -14.71 -7.76
C GLY A 206 -25.04 -13.52 -6.81
N PHE A 207 -26.09 -13.24 -6.03
CA PHE A 207 -26.06 -12.25 -4.95
C PHE A 207 -24.97 -12.54 -3.92
N ALA A 208 -24.86 -13.78 -3.45
CA ALA A 208 -23.86 -14.20 -2.48
C ALA A 208 -22.44 -14.00 -3.02
N LEU A 209 -22.19 -14.32 -4.29
CA LEU A 209 -20.91 -14.08 -4.97
C LEU A 209 -20.58 -12.58 -5.04
N VAL A 210 -21.49 -11.77 -5.58
CA VAL A 210 -21.29 -10.32 -5.72
C VAL A 210 -21.07 -9.66 -4.35
N THR A 211 -21.88 -10.06 -3.36
CA THR A 211 -21.79 -9.53 -2.00
C THR A 211 -20.51 -9.98 -1.30
N THR A 212 -20.05 -11.22 -1.52
CA THR A 212 -18.75 -11.68 -1.02
C THR A 212 -17.61 -10.86 -1.61
N ILE A 213 -17.65 -10.55 -2.91
CA ILE A 213 -16.67 -9.65 -3.54
C ILE A 213 -16.74 -8.25 -2.91
N ALA A 214 -17.93 -7.71 -2.66
CA ALA A 214 -18.11 -6.42 -2.00
C ALA A 214 -17.54 -6.41 -0.57
N VAL A 215 -17.82 -7.45 0.22
CA VAL A 215 -17.33 -7.63 1.59
C VAL A 215 -15.81 -7.75 1.63
N THR A 216 -15.22 -8.47 0.69
CA THR A 216 -13.80 -8.79 0.70
C THR A 216 -12.93 -7.71 0.06
N ARG A 217 -13.31 -7.18 -1.11
CA ARG A 217 -12.58 -6.15 -1.85
C ARG A 217 -12.86 -4.75 -1.33
N HIS A 218 -14.10 -4.47 -0.96
CA HIS A 218 -14.53 -3.14 -0.53
C HIS A 218 -14.76 -3.03 0.98
N ARG A 219 -14.24 -3.99 1.80
CA ARG A 219 -14.29 -4.01 3.28
C ARG A 219 -15.66 -3.55 3.81
N LEU A 220 -16.73 -4.10 3.22
CA LEU A 220 -18.13 -3.81 3.59
C LEU A 220 -18.39 -3.99 5.10
N MET A 221 -17.60 -4.89 5.73
CA MET A 221 -17.56 -5.15 7.17
C MET A 221 -16.09 -5.20 7.63
N ASN A 222 -15.83 -4.80 8.87
CA ASN A 222 -14.53 -4.91 9.56
C ASN A 222 -14.19 -6.37 9.89
N LEU A 223 -13.93 -7.18 8.85
CA LEU A 223 -13.49 -8.57 8.98
C LEU A 223 -11.99 -8.67 9.20
N ARG A 224 -11.55 -9.48 10.18
CA ARG A 224 -10.16 -9.89 10.33
C ARG A 224 -9.69 -10.60 9.06
N LEU A 225 -8.44 -10.35 8.63
CA LEU A 225 -7.88 -10.84 7.36
C LEU A 225 -8.01 -12.38 7.16
N LEU A 226 -7.98 -13.14 8.25
CA LEU A 226 -8.17 -14.60 8.26
C LEU A 226 -9.58 -15.05 7.82
N LEU A 227 -10.62 -14.30 8.20
CA LEU A 227 -12.02 -14.60 7.83
C LEU A 227 -12.28 -14.32 6.34
N ARG A 228 -11.56 -13.36 5.73
CA ARG A 228 -11.65 -13.08 4.28
C ARG A 228 -11.05 -14.17 3.41
N ARG A 229 -9.97 -14.81 3.86
CA ARG A 229 -9.37 -15.96 3.16
C ARG A 229 -10.29 -17.17 3.26
N GLY A 230 -10.78 -17.48 4.47
CA GLY A 230 -11.77 -18.54 4.67
C GLY A 230 -13.01 -18.36 3.79
N LEU A 231 -13.53 -17.13 3.67
CA LEU A 231 -14.66 -16.79 2.80
C LEU A 231 -14.49 -17.21 1.34
N ALA A 232 -13.40 -16.77 0.72
CA ALA A 232 -13.16 -17.05 -0.69
C ALA A 232 -12.94 -18.56 -0.91
N TYR A 233 -12.17 -19.21 -0.03
CA TYR A 233 -11.90 -20.64 -0.14
C TYR A 233 -13.13 -21.51 0.12
N THR A 234 -13.96 -21.20 1.12
CA THR A 234 -15.19 -21.95 1.40
C THR A 234 -16.18 -21.81 0.25
N LEU A 235 -16.35 -20.62 -0.33
CA LEU A 235 -17.32 -20.41 -1.40
C LEU A 235 -16.92 -21.13 -2.70
N VAL A 236 -15.63 -21.15 -3.01
CA VAL A 236 -15.08 -21.96 -4.11
C VAL A 236 -15.21 -23.45 -3.81
N SER A 237 -14.84 -23.88 -2.61
CA SER A 237 -14.94 -25.28 -2.22
C SER A 237 -16.39 -25.76 -2.28
N SER A 238 -17.35 -24.98 -1.78
CA SER A 238 -18.78 -25.27 -1.88
C SER A 238 -19.27 -25.35 -3.33
N PHE A 239 -18.78 -24.48 -4.22
CA PHE A 239 -19.10 -24.56 -5.64
C PHE A 239 -18.52 -25.82 -6.30
N VAL A 240 -17.29 -26.20 -5.94
CA VAL A 240 -16.62 -27.41 -6.42
C VAL A 240 -17.32 -28.67 -5.93
N PHE A 241 -17.54 -28.79 -4.62
CA PHE A 241 -18.27 -29.92 -4.04
C PHE A 241 -19.69 -30.00 -4.59
N GLY A 242 -20.36 -28.85 -4.77
CA GLY A 242 -21.68 -28.78 -5.39
C GLY A 242 -21.70 -29.26 -6.84
N SER A 243 -20.71 -28.88 -7.64
CA SER A 243 -20.60 -29.31 -9.05
C SER A 243 -20.20 -30.79 -9.19
N TYR A 244 -19.37 -31.32 -8.30
CA TYR A 244 -19.12 -32.76 -8.20
C TYR A 244 -20.38 -33.54 -7.81
N GLY A 245 -21.08 -33.10 -6.77
CA GLY A 245 -22.33 -33.72 -6.33
C GLY A 245 -23.42 -33.69 -7.42
N ALA A 246 -23.53 -32.57 -8.14
CA ALA A 246 -24.43 -32.43 -9.28
C ALA A 246 -24.08 -33.39 -10.42
N SER A 247 -22.80 -33.51 -10.77
CA SER A 247 -22.33 -34.40 -11.84
C SER A 247 -22.54 -35.87 -11.49
N PHE A 248 -22.21 -36.25 -10.25
CA PHE A 248 -22.47 -37.60 -9.73
C PHE A 248 -23.96 -37.91 -9.70
N GLY A 249 -24.78 -36.99 -9.21
CA GLY A 249 -26.23 -37.12 -9.19
C GLY A 249 -26.84 -37.23 -10.60
N LEU A 250 -26.27 -36.54 -11.59
CA LEU A 250 -26.72 -36.62 -12.97
C LEU A 250 -26.43 -38.01 -13.56
N VAL A 251 -25.24 -38.55 -13.32
CA VAL A 251 -24.88 -39.90 -13.76
C VAL A 251 -25.72 -40.96 -13.08
N PHE A 252 -25.88 -40.87 -11.77
CA PHE A 252 -26.79 -41.73 -10.99
C PHE A 252 -28.19 -41.80 -11.63
N VAL A 253 -28.74 -40.66 -12.05
CA VAL A 253 -30.08 -40.60 -12.67
C VAL A 253 -30.12 -41.25 -14.05
N PHE A 254 -29.14 -40.97 -14.91
CA PHE A 254 -29.10 -41.50 -16.28
C PHE A 254 -28.71 -42.97 -16.35
N THR A 255 -27.94 -43.46 -15.40
CA THR A 255 -27.46 -44.83 -15.43
C THR A 255 -28.32 -45.78 -14.63
N ARG A 256 -29.30 -45.34 -13.82
CA ARG A 256 -30.03 -46.20 -12.85
C ARG A 256 -30.58 -47.53 -13.36
N SER A 257 -30.89 -47.64 -14.64
CA SER A 257 -31.40 -48.86 -15.29
C SER A 257 -30.31 -49.77 -15.87
N LEU A 258 -29.05 -49.34 -15.84
CA LEU A 258 -27.90 -50.10 -16.32
C LEU A 258 -27.41 -51.10 -15.27
N SER A 259 -26.60 -52.07 -15.70
CA SER A 259 -25.95 -53.02 -14.79
C SER A 259 -25.03 -52.30 -13.80
N ILE A 260 -24.74 -52.97 -12.68
CA ILE A 260 -23.81 -52.46 -11.66
C ILE A 260 -22.43 -52.15 -12.26
N GLU A 261 -21.94 -52.94 -13.23
CA GLU A 261 -20.63 -52.67 -13.85
C GLU A 261 -20.64 -51.37 -14.66
N ALA A 262 -21.71 -51.13 -15.44
CA ALA A 262 -21.87 -49.90 -16.21
C ALA A 262 -22.01 -48.67 -15.30
N TRP A 263 -22.62 -48.85 -14.14
CA TRP A 263 -22.70 -47.83 -13.10
C TRP A 263 -21.34 -47.44 -12.54
N ILE A 264 -20.53 -48.43 -12.17
CA ILE A 264 -19.19 -48.19 -11.63
C ILE A 264 -18.34 -47.47 -12.69
N LEU A 265 -18.41 -47.93 -13.94
CA LEU A 265 -17.67 -47.34 -15.04
C LEU A 265 -18.09 -45.89 -15.31
N ALA A 266 -19.41 -45.60 -15.34
CA ALA A 266 -19.91 -44.24 -15.52
C ALA A 266 -19.54 -43.33 -14.34
N SER A 267 -19.58 -43.85 -13.10
CA SER A 267 -19.18 -43.10 -11.90
C SER A 267 -17.70 -42.72 -11.95
N VAL A 268 -16.83 -43.68 -12.29
CA VAL A 268 -15.38 -43.45 -12.44
C VAL A 268 -15.11 -42.46 -13.58
N GLY A 269 -15.76 -42.65 -14.73
CA GLY A 269 -15.64 -41.76 -15.89
C GLY A 269 -16.08 -40.33 -15.57
N THR A 270 -17.13 -40.17 -14.76
CA THR A 270 -17.62 -38.86 -14.33
C THR A 270 -16.63 -38.19 -13.41
N VAL A 271 -16.10 -38.89 -12.41
CA VAL A 271 -15.08 -38.35 -11.49
C VAL A 271 -13.85 -37.90 -12.28
N LEU A 272 -13.41 -38.69 -13.26
CA LEU A 272 -12.29 -38.33 -14.13
C LEU A 272 -12.63 -37.11 -15.02
N PHE A 273 -13.82 -37.07 -15.61
CA PHE A 273 -14.28 -35.96 -16.44
C PHE A 273 -14.42 -34.67 -15.63
N THR A 274 -15.08 -34.69 -14.48
CA THR A 274 -15.16 -33.52 -13.59
C THR A 274 -13.80 -33.12 -13.08
N SER A 275 -12.89 -34.06 -12.79
CA SER A 275 -11.51 -33.72 -12.42
C SER A 275 -10.82 -32.94 -13.53
N VAL A 276 -10.93 -33.35 -14.79
CA VAL A 276 -10.27 -32.65 -15.91
C VAL A 276 -10.89 -31.29 -16.21
N PHE A 277 -12.22 -31.13 -16.07
CA PHE A 277 -12.91 -29.89 -16.45
C PHE A 277 -13.10 -28.89 -15.31
N ILE A 278 -13.25 -29.36 -14.06
CA ILE A 278 -13.40 -28.49 -12.88
C ILE A 278 -12.03 -28.03 -12.39
N GLN A 279 -10.97 -28.83 -12.48
CA GLN A 279 -9.62 -28.42 -12.01
C GLN A 279 -9.13 -27.12 -12.67
N PRO A 280 -9.21 -26.93 -14.01
CA PRO A 280 -8.82 -25.68 -14.64
C PRO A 280 -9.69 -24.50 -14.18
N LEU A 281 -10.97 -24.75 -13.89
CA LEU A 281 -11.88 -23.73 -13.35
C LEU A 281 -11.51 -23.37 -11.91
N ILE A 282 -11.16 -24.36 -11.08
CA ILE A 282 -10.63 -24.16 -9.73
C ILE A 282 -9.36 -23.32 -9.81
N ASP A 283 -8.40 -23.71 -10.65
CA ASP A 283 -7.14 -22.99 -10.80
C ASP A 283 -7.38 -21.56 -11.27
N ARG A 284 -8.32 -21.33 -12.20
CA ARG A 284 -8.70 -19.99 -12.67
C ARG A 284 -9.32 -19.17 -11.56
N VAL A 285 -10.21 -19.77 -10.78
CA VAL A 285 -10.89 -19.11 -9.66
C VAL A 285 -9.91 -18.85 -8.50
N GLN A 286 -9.01 -19.78 -8.19
CA GLN A 286 -7.92 -19.60 -7.23
C GLN A 286 -6.96 -18.51 -7.69
N THR A 287 -6.58 -18.50 -8.96
CA THR A 287 -5.73 -17.44 -9.54
C THR A 287 -6.44 -16.09 -9.51
N PHE A 288 -7.75 -16.05 -9.79
CA PHE A 288 -8.58 -14.85 -9.70
C PHE A 288 -8.69 -14.35 -8.25
N ILE A 289 -8.92 -15.25 -7.29
CA ILE A 289 -8.90 -14.95 -5.85
C ILE A 289 -7.53 -14.44 -5.46
N ASN A 290 -6.45 -15.12 -5.80
CA ASN A 290 -5.09 -14.67 -5.48
C ASN A 290 -4.78 -13.30 -6.11
N LYS A 291 -5.23 -13.06 -7.34
CA LYS A 291 -5.09 -11.78 -8.04
C LYS A 291 -5.92 -10.65 -7.39
N ILE A 292 -7.06 -10.98 -6.78
CA ILE A 292 -7.95 -10.02 -6.12
C ILE A 292 -7.63 -9.84 -4.62
N PHE A 293 -7.07 -10.85 -3.96
CA PHE A 293 -6.89 -10.91 -2.50
C PHE A 293 -5.42 -10.90 -2.03
N LEU A 294 -4.45 -11.33 -2.85
CA LEU A 294 -3.05 -11.51 -2.46
C LEU A 294 -2.05 -10.58 -3.16
N ARG A 295 -2.46 -9.87 -4.22
CA ARG A 295 -1.52 -9.01 -4.97
C ARG A 295 -0.94 -7.85 -4.13
N GLU A 296 -1.70 -7.31 -3.17
CA GLU A 296 -1.20 -6.21 -2.32
C GLU A 296 -0.19 -6.65 -1.24
N ARG A 297 -0.11 -7.93 -0.83
CA ARG A 297 0.80 -8.37 0.26
C ARG A 297 2.01 -9.19 -0.21
N PHE A 298 1.89 -9.92 -1.32
CA PHE A 298 3.02 -10.70 -1.85
C PHE A 298 4.10 -9.82 -2.48
N ASP A 299 3.74 -8.70 -3.11
CA ASP A 299 4.72 -7.74 -3.63
C ASP A 299 5.52 -7.09 -2.49
N HIS A 300 4.92 -6.82 -1.32
CA HIS A 300 5.63 -6.22 -0.18
C HIS A 300 6.64 -7.19 0.47
N LEU A 301 6.27 -8.46 0.67
CA LEU A 301 7.19 -9.44 1.28
C LEU A 301 8.32 -9.86 0.32
N SER A 302 8.03 -9.95 -0.98
CA SER A 302 9.06 -10.27 -1.99
C SER A 302 10.02 -9.08 -2.17
N ALA A 303 9.51 -7.85 -2.15
CA ALA A 303 10.34 -6.64 -2.14
C ALA A 303 11.23 -6.56 -0.89
N LEU A 304 10.75 -6.96 0.29
CA LEU A 304 11.59 -7.02 1.49
C LEU A 304 12.72 -8.04 1.38
N VAL A 305 12.49 -9.18 0.71
CA VAL A 305 13.53 -10.18 0.44
C VAL A 305 14.52 -9.66 -0.60
N GLU A 306 14.06 -9.04 -1.69
CA GLU A 306 14.90 -8.40 -2.73
C GLU A 306 15.78 -7.28 -2.15
N MET A 307 15.22 -6.44 -1.25
CA MET A 307 16.01 -5.46 -0.50
C MET A 307 17.08 -6.12 0.39
N ASN A 308 16.85 -7.35 0.85
CA ASN A 308 17.77 -8.06 1.74
C ASN A 308 18.96 -8.71 1.02
N GLU A 309 18.79 -9.10 -0.23
CA GLU A 309 19.84 -9.76 -1.02
C GLU A 309 20.82 -8.76 -1.67
N ASN A 310 20.38 -7.54 -2.00
CA ASN A 310 21.20 -6.52 -2.68
C ASN A 310 22.13 -5.70 -1.76
N ALA A 311 22.11 -5.91 -0.44
CA ALA A 311 22.89 -5.11 0.52
C ALA A 311 24.38 -5.51 0.64
N ARG A 312 24.96 -6.15 -0.39
CA ARG A 312 26.31 -6.74 -0.31
C ARG A 312 27.44 -5.89 -0.89
N ASP A 313 27.16 -4.82 -1.62
CA ASP A 313 28.19 -3.88 -2.09
C ASP A 313 27.89 -2.45 -1.59
N ILE A 314 28.59 -2.05 -0.53
CA ILE A 314 28.50 -0.71 0.09
C ILE A 314 29.17 0.36 -0.79
N SER A 315 29.90 -0.05 -1.85
CA SER A 315 30.78 0.84 -2.62
C SER A 315 30.07 1.82 -3.56
N ASP A 316 28.74 1.73 -3.75
CA ASP A 316 27.99 2.71 -4.54
C ASP A 316 26.62 3.04 -3.93
N LEU A 317 26.61 4.03 -3.02
CA LEU A 317 25.40 4.56 -2.39
C LEU A 317 24.36 5.05 -3.41
N ARG A 318 24.79 5.55 -4.57
CA ARG A 318 23.89 6.05 -5.61
C ARG A 318 23.17 4.89 -6.30
N SER A 319 23.90 3.84 -6.68
CA SER A 319 23.28 2.63 -7.24
C SER A 319 22.26 2.01 -6.29
N LEU A 320 22.59 1.92 -5.00
CA LEU A 320 21.67 1.37 -3.99
C LEU A 320 20.42 2.25 -3.81
N ALA A 321 20.58 3.57 -3.85
CA ALA A 321 19.47 4.50 -3.78
C ALA A 321 18.55 4.36 -5.00
N ASP A 322 19.11 4.25 -6.21
CA ASP A 322 18.37 4.05 -7.46
C ASP A 322 17.57 2.74 -7.44
N ASP A 323 18.19 1.63 -7.03
CA ASP A 323 17.50 0.34 -6.87
C ASP A 323 16.37 0.42 -5.84
N THR A 324 16.63 1.09 -4.72
CA THR A 324 15.65 1.24 -3.65
C THR A 324 14.44 2.04 -4.12
N VAL A 325 14.62 3.17 -4.79
CA VAL A 325 13.48 3.97 -5.29
C VAL A 325 12.69 3.20 -6.36
N GLN A 326 13.33 2.36 -7.18
CA GLN A 326 12.65 1.51 -8.15
C GLN A 326 11.84 0.37 -7.48
N ILE A 327 12.40 -0.28 -6.46
CA ILE A 327 11.70 -1.30 -5.67
C ILE A 327 10.49 -0.68 -4.98
N VAL A 328 10.68 0.46 -4.30
CA VAL A 328 9.60 1.17 -3.60
C VAL A 328 8.52 1.60 -4.58
N ARG A 329 8.88 2.22 -5.72
CA ARG A 329 7.91 2.63 -6.74
C ARG A 329 7.04 1.47 -7.21
N ARG A 330 7.65 0.32 -7.53
CA ARG A 330 6.94 -0.90 -7.96
C ARG A 330 6.05 -1.46 -6.85
N ALA A 331 6.58 -1.63 -5.64
CA ALA A 331 5.87 -2.22 -4.51
C ALA A 331 4.70 -1.38 -4.02
N MET A 332 4.88 -0.05 -4.00
CA MET A 332 3.88 0.91 -3.55
C MET A 332 2.91 1.34 -4.66
N GLN A 333 3.20 0.97 -5.91
CA GLN A 333 2.47 1.41 -7.10
C GLN A 333 2.34 2.93 -7.13
N SER A 334 3.42 3.62 -6.76
CA SER A 334 3.52 5.06 -6.86
C SER A 334 3.80 5.42 -8.32
N ASP A 335 3.28 6.55 -8.78
CA ASP A 335 3.62 7.09 -10.10
C ASP A 335 5.14 7.29 -10.22
N TRP A 336 5.72 7.84 -9.15
CA TRP A 336 7.16 8.06 -9.00
C TRP A 336 7.59 8.05 -7.53
N THR A 337 8.86 7.72 -7.32
CA THR A 337 9.54 7.75 -6.02
C THR A 337 10.91 8.40 -6.17
N SER A 338 11.31 9.15 -5.16
CA SER A 338 12.61 9.82 -5.08
C SER A 338 13.22 9.68 -3.69
N MET A 339 14.54 9.80 -3.59
CA MET A 339 15.27 9.81 -2.32
C MET A 339 16.14 11.07 -2.23
N ALA A 340 16.00 11.79 -1.12
CA ALA A 340 16.76 12.99 -0.84
C ALA A 340 17.68 12.80 0.38
N LEU A 341 18.95 13.14 0.23
CA LEU A 341 19.98 13.07 1.28
C LEU A 341 20.62 14.44 1.53
N PRO A 342 21.27 14.66 2.68
CA PRO A 342 22.03 15.87 2.95
C PRO A 342 23.12 16.11 1.88
N ASP A 343 23.19 17.33 1.38
CA ASP A 343 24.33 17.83 0.60
C ASP A 343 25.61 17.83 1.46
N PRO A 344 26.83 17.74 0.88
CA PRO A 344 28.10 17.88 1.59
C PRO A 344 28.22 19.04 2.59
N SER A 345 27.52 20.17 2.36
CA SER A 345 27.48 21.28 3.31
C SER A 345 26.64 21.02 4.58
N GLY A 346 25.80 19.98 4.56
CA GLY A 346 24.89 19.59 5.64
C GLY A 346 23.70 20.53 5.84
N THR A 347 23.47 21.49 4.94
CA THR A 347 22.45 22.55 5.11
C THR A 347 21.10 22.25 4.45
N ARG A 348 21.12 21.43 3.38
CA ARG A 348 19.97 21.15 2.53
C ARG A 348 19.92 19.67 2.17
N LEU A 349 18.72 19.14 1.97
CA LEU A 349 18.50 17.82 1.40
C LEU A 349 18.37 17.94 -0.11
N ILE A 350 19.17 17.18 -0.85
CA ILE A 350 19.20 17.12 -2.32
C ILE A 350 18.76 15.73 -2.79
N VAL A 351 18.01 15.68 -3.88
CA VAL A 351 17.58 14.42 -4.48
C VAL A 351 18.78 13.71 -5.11
N ILE A 352 19.05 12.49 -4.68
CA ILE A 352 20.16 11.67 -5.19
C ILE A 352 19.69 10.60 -6.18
N ALA A 353 18.45 10.12 -6.02
CA ALA A 353 17.81 9.09 -6.82
C ALA A 353 16.37 9.51 -7.13
N ASP A 354 15.94 9.38 -8.38
CA ASP A 354 14.59 9.69 -8.82
C ASP A 354 14.19 8.74 -9.95
N THR A 355 12.92 8.38 -9.98
CA THR A 355 12.35 7.46 -10.98
C THR A 355 11.69 8.17 -12.16
N ARG A 356 11.58 9.51 -12.11
CA ARG A 356 11.11 10.35 -13.23
C ARG A 356 12.29 10.82 -14.08
N ASP A 357 12.04 11.00 -15.36
CA ASP A 357 13.00 11.61 -16.28
C ASP A 357 12.99 13.14 -16.16
N GLY A 358 14.13 13.76 -15.80
CA GLY A 358 14.33 15.22 -15.90
C GLY A 358 13.81 16.09 -14.73
N VAL A 359 13.94 15.64 -13.49
CA VAL A 359 13.32 16.27 -12.30
C VAL A 359 14.01 17.56 -11.82
N PRO A 360 13.26 18.55 -11.30
CA PRO A 360 13.86 19.71 -10.63
C PRO A 360 14.58 19.26 -9.35
N VAL A 361 15.84 19.66 -9.20
CA VAL A 361 16.55 19.55 -7.91
C VAL A 361 15.81 20.42 -6.90
N VAL A 362 14.96 19.79 -6.08
CA VAL A 362 14.27 20.48 -4.99
C VAL A 362 15.11 20.31 -3.74
N ALA A 363 15.59 21.44 -3.21
CA ALA A 363 16.39 21.47 -2.00
C ALA A 363 15.49 21.78 -0.79
N LEU A 364 15.27 20.80 0.08
CA LEU A 364 14.54 21.00 1.32
C LEU A 364 15.50 21.49 2.42
N PRO A 365 15.12 22.49 3.25
CA PRO A 365 15.95 22.92 4.36
C PRO A 365 16.08 21.81 5.40
N ARG A 366 17.29 21.53 5.88
CA ARG A 366 17.51 20.50 6.91
C ARG A 366 16.89 20.86 8.27
N ASN A 367 16.69 22.16 8.53
CA ASN A 367 16.05 22.68 9.74
C ASN A 367 14.69 23.35 9.43
N GLY A 368 14.02 22.90 8.35
CA GLY A 368 12.70 23.38 7.94
C GLY A 368 11.57 22.77 8.76
N ALA A 369 10.33 23.21 8.51
CA ALA A 369 9.16 22.71 9.23
C ALA A 369 8.94 21.21 9.03
N VAL A 370 9.22 20.69 7.83
CA VAL A 370 9.10 19.25 7.54
C VAL A 370 10.11 18.43 8.37
N ALA A 371 11.35 18.91 8.46
CA ALA A 371 12.39 18.23 9.22
C ALA A 371 12.09 18.24 10.73
N SER A 372 11.64 19.38 11.26
CA SER A 372 11.18 19.49 12.66
C SER A 372 9.99 18.57 12.94
N TRP A 373 9.03 18.47 12.01
CA TRP A 373 7.89 17.56 12.16
C TRP A 373 8.35 16.10 12.27
N PHE A 374 9.34 15.69 11.46
CA PHE A 374 9.91 14.35 11.54
C PHE A 374 10.67 14.10 12.84
N ALA A 375 11.41 15.09 13.35
CA ALA A 375 12.09 14.98 14.62
C ALA A 375 11.09 14.78 15.79
N ASP A 376 9.94 15.48 15.75
CA ASP A 376 8.93 15.39 16.80
C ASP A 376 8.09 14.10 16.73
N HIS A 377 7.78 13.59 15.52
CA HIS A 377 6.82 12.50 15.34
C HIS A 377 7.43 11.16 14.95
N GLY A 378 8.57 11.15 14.26
CA GLY A 378 9.25 9.94 13.77
C GLY A 378 8.42 9.08 12.80
N LYS A 379 7.43 9.66 12.10
CA LYS A 379 6.48 8.92 11.25
C LYS A 379 6.44 9.46 9.83
N SER A 380 5.81 8.73 8.91
CA SER A 380 5.54 9.24 7.56
C SER A 380 4.54 10.40 7.59
N LEU A 381 4.82 11.45 6.81
CA LEU A 381 3.98 12.63 6.65
C LEU A 381 3.15 12.51 5.37
N ASP A 382 1.82 12.43 5.53
CA ASP A 382 0.88 12.55 4.42
C ASP A 382 0.68 14.03 4.08
N LEU A 383 0.96 14.44 2.85
CA LEU A 383 0.93 15.86 2.51
C LEU A 383 -0.50 16.44 2.48
N ARG A 384 -1.54 15.59 2.54
CA ARG A 384 -2.93 16.03 2.68
C ARG A 384 -3.25 16.57 4.07
N ILE A 385 -2.44 16.27 5.09
CA ILE A 385 -2.63 16.80 6.45
C ILE A 385 -1.86 18.10 6.72
N VAL A 386 -1.05 18.58 5.76
CA VAL A 386 -0.27 19.83 5.87
C VAL A 386 -1.18 21.02 6.20
N GLU A 387 -2.40 21.04 5.67
CA GLU A 387 -3.35 22.12 5.94
C GLU A 387 -3.89 22.12 7.38
N SER A 388 -3.79 20.99 8.09
CA SER A 388 -4.38 20.79 9.42
C SER A 388 -3.40 20.91 10.58
N ASP A 389 -2.09 20.86 10.33
CA ASP A 389 -1.05 20.87 11.38
C ASP A 389 -0.45 22.28 11.57
N PRO A 390 -0.49 22.86 12.79
CA PRO A 390 0.04 24.21 13.05
C PRO A 390 1.53 24.38 12.74
N LEU A 391 2.35 23.34 12.97
CA LEU A 391 3.80 23.37 12.71
C LEU A 391 4.07 23.45 11.22
N LEU A 392 3.33 22.65 10.44
CA LEU A 392 3.45 22.63 8.98
C LEU A 392 2.86 23.91 8.35
N GLN A 393 1.84 24.52 8.94
CA GLN A 393 1.31 25.81 8.47
C GLN A 393 2.33 26.95 8.59
N ALA A 394 3.19 26.91 9.62
CA ALA A 394 4.25 27.88 9.86
C ALA A 394 5.47 27.74 8.94
N MET A 395 5.45 26.78 8.00
CA MET A 395 6.57 26.59 7.06
C MET A 395 6.81 27.81 6.15
N SER A 396 8.06 28.02 5.76
CA SER A 396 8.45 29.15 4.92
C SER A 396 7.86 29.10 3.51
N ASP A 397 7.65 30.25 2.86
CA ASP A 397 7.14 30.30 1.48
C ASP A 397 8.05 29.61 0.46
N GLN A 398 9.35 29.52 0.74
CA GLN A 398 10.30 28.78 -0.08
C GLN A 398 10.09 27.26 0.07
N GLU A 399 9.86 26.79 1.30
CA GLU A 399 9.59 25.38 1.61
C GLU A 399 8.24 24.94 1.04
N LYS A 400 7.18 25.76 1.18
CA LYS A 400 5.86 25.54 0.53
C LYS A 400 6.02 25.34 -0.98
N ARG A 401 6.69 26.29 -1.64
CA ARG A 401 6.91 26.21 -3.10
C ARG A 401 7.73 25.00 -3.51
N SER A 402 8.69 24.59 -2.70
CA SER A 402 9.51 23.42 -2.93
C SER A 402 8.68 22.13 -2.86
N LEU A 403 7.85 22.00 -1.82
CA LEU A 403 6.90 20.89 -1.65
C LEU A 403 5.86 20.83 -2.76
N SER A 404 5.23 21.96 -3.11
CA SER A 404 4.21 22.01 -4.15
C SER A 404 4.76 21.64 -5.54
N ARG A 405 6.05 21.90 -5.80
CA ARG A 405 6.70 21.50 -7.07
C ARG A 405 7.02 20.01 -7.14
N LEU A 406 7.13 19.33 -6.00
CA LEU A 406 7.39 17.91 -5.98
C LEU A 406 6.17 17.11 -6.46
N ASP A 407 4.95 17.64 -6.26
CA ASP A 407 3.68 16.91 -6.44
C ASP A 407 3.65 15.60 -5.65
N ALA A 408 4.24 15.61 -4.45
CA ALA A 408 4.32 14.46 -3.56
C ALA A 408 3.01 14.26 -2.79
N GLU A 409 2.69 13.00 -2.50
CA GLU A 409 1.55 12.64 -1.64
C GLU A 409 2.01 12.17 -0.25
N LEU A 410 3.20 11.56 -0.17
CA LEU A 410 3.74 11.01 1.08
C LEU A 410 5.24 11.24 1.19
N LEU A 411 5.68 11.69 2.37
CA LEU A 411 7.08 11.80 2.75
C LEU A 411 7.38 10.81 3.88
N VAL A 412 8.46 10.06 3.77
CA VAL A 412 8.87 9.05 4.74
C VAL A 412 10.26 9.41 5.26
N PRO A 413 10.43 9.65 6.57
CA PRO A 413 11.73 10.03 7.12
C PRO A 413 12.67 8.82 7.18
N MET A 414 13.95 9.06 6.89
CA MET A 414 15.03 8.11 7.12
C MET A 414 15.77 8.55 8.38
N ILE A 415 15.61 7.83 9.48
CA ILE A 415 16.16 8.22 10.79
C ILE A 415 17.13 7.14 11.26
N ALA A 416 18.36 7.53 11.58
CA ALA A 416 19.36 6.67 12.21
C ALA A 416 19.84 7.36 13.49
N GLU A 417 19.85 6.65 14.62
CA GLU A 417 20.24 7.20 15.94
C GLU A 417 19.61 8.58 16.23
N ASP A 418 18.28 8.67 16.08
CA ASP A 418 17.48 9.89 16.25
C ASP A 418 17.84 11.08 15.34
N THR A 419 18.67 10.84 14.32
CA THR A 419 19.09 11.85 13.34
C THR A 419 18.43 11.61 11.99
N LEU A 420 17.80 12.65 11.43
CA LEU A 420 17.26 12.62 10.07
C LEU A 420 18.42 12.56 9.06
N THR A 421 18.63 11.38 8.47
CA THR A 421 19.68 11.10 7.48
C THR A 421 19.18 11.28 6.05
N GLY A 422 17.87 11.35 5.82
CA GLY A 422 17.29 11.53 4.50
C GLY A 422 15.77 11.49 4.50
N ILE A 423 15.17 11.64 3.32
CA ILE A 423 13.72 11.54 3.10
C ILE A 423 13.47 10.72 1.84
N LEU A 424 12.57 9.75 1.95
CA LEU A 424 11.98 9.06 0.81
C LEU A 424 10.66 9.75 0.45
N ILE A 425 10.53 10.12 -0.82
CA ILE A 425 9.46 10.97 -1.35
C ILE A 425 8.64 10.15 -2.33
N LEU A 426 7.33 10.07 -2.13
CA LEU A 426 6.42 9.32 -2.99
C LEU A 426 5.40 10.25 -3.63
N GLY A 427 5.24 10.09 -4.94
CA GLY A 427 4.18 10.73 -5.72
C GLY A 427 2.81 10.08 -5.52
N PRO A 428 1.82 10.50 -6.32
CA PRO A 428 0.47 9.97 -6.24
C PRO A 428 0.43 8.47 -6.51
N ARG A 429 -0.47 7.75 -5.83
CA ARG A 429 -0.67 6.31 -6.08
C ARG A 429 -1.40 6.08 -7.40
N LEU A 430 -0.91 5.17 -8.25
CA LEU A 430 -1.47 4.87 -9.58
C LEU A 430 -2.93 4.39 -9.56
N ILE A 431 -3.35 3.73 -8.48
CA ILE A 431 -4.71 3.20 -8.32
C ILE A 431 -5.68 4.25 -7.74
N GLY A 432 -5.18 5.44 -7.39
CA GLY A 432 -5.94 6.52 -6.78
C GLY A 432 -6.18 6.31 -5.27
N GLY A 433 -6.32 7.43 -4.56
CA GLY A 433 -6.43 7.48 -3.10
C GLY A 433 -5.08 7.31 -2.38
N GLY A 434 -5.03 7.74 -1.12
CA GLY A 434 -3.79 7.73 -0.35
C GLY A 434 -3.26 6.35 0.03
N TYR A 435 -2.03 6.33 0.52
CA TYR A 435 -1.35 5.11 0.95
C TYR A 435 -2.02 4.47 2.17
N PRO A 436 -2.34 3.17 2.14
CA PRO A 436 -2.99 2.50 3.26
C PRO A 436 -2.02 2.31 4.42
N ALA A 437 -2.53 2.34 5.65
CA ALA A 437 -1.73 2.20 6.87
C ALA A 437 -0.85 0.94 6.89
N ASP A 438 -1.32 -0.17 6.31
CA ASP A 438 -0.58 -1.42 6.23
C ASP A 438 0.73 -1.27 5.40
N SER A 439 0.73 -0.41 4.38
CA SER A 439 1.90 -0.18 3.51
C SER A 439 2.94 0.76 4.15
N LEU A 440 2.56 1.55 5.15
CA LEU A 440 3.51 2.41 5.88
C LEU A 440 4.57 1.59 6.62
N SER A 441 4.25 0.37 7.05
CA SER A 441 5.20 -0.53 7.70
C SER A 441 6.34 -0.98 6.78
N PHE A 442 6.04 -1.23 5.50
CA PHE A 442 7.04 -1.55 4.49
C PHE A 442 7.92 -0.34 4.20
N LEU A 443 7.32 0.83 4.03
CA LEU A 443 8.03 2.09 3.81
C LEU A 443 8.95 2.45 4.96
N ALA A 444 8.50 2.30 6.20
CA ALA A 444 9.31 2.51 7.39
C ALA A 444 10.52 1.56 7.39
N THR A 445 10.30 0.27 7.11
CA THR A 445 11.39 -0.72 7.04
C THR A 445 12.42 -0.36 5.95
N ALA A 446 11.95 0.06 4.77
CA ALA A 446 12.80 0.51 3.68
C ALA A 446 13.61 1.76 4.06
N ALA A 447 12.96 2.73 4.70
CA ALA A 447 13.57 3.99 5.13
C ALA A 447 14.60 3.76 6.25
N ASP A 448 14.29 2.94 7.26
CA ASP A 448 15.21 2.60 8.36
C ASP A 448 16.48 1.94 7.83
N ARG A 449 16.33 1.00 6.89
CA ARG A 449 17.48 0.33 6.26
C ARG A 449 18.36 1.31 5.50
N MET A 450 17.74 2.19 4.71
CA MET A 450 18.50 3.20 3.98
C MET A 450 19.13 4.21 4.92
N ALA A 451 18.48 4.56 6.03
CA ALA A 451 19.03 5.46 7.04
C ALA A 451 20.35 4.91 7.61
N VAL A 452 20.35 3.65 8.03
CA VAL A 452 21.55 2.96 8.53
C VAL A 452 22.62 2.85 7.45
N THR A 453 22.23 2.54 6.21
CA THR A 453 23.21 2.37 5.12
C THR A 453 23.86 3.69 4.72
N VAL A 454 23.08 4.78 4.65
CA VAL A 454 23.58 6.13 4.41
C VAL A 454 24.52 6.56 5.53
N GLU A 455 24.16 6.29 6.78
CA GLU A 455 25.00 6.66 7.92
C GLU A 455 26.30 5.87 7.94
N ASN A 456 26.26 4.56 7.65
CA ASN A 456 27.47 3.74 7.51
C ASN A 456 28.37 4.22 6.38
N ALA A 457 27.80 4.59 5.23
CA ALA A 457 28.56 5.13 4.10
C ALA A 457 29.21 6.48 4.47
N ARG A 458 28.49 7.34 5.20
CA ARG A 458 29.00 8.62 5.71
C ARG A 458 30.16 8.41 6.68
N LEU A 459 30.00 7.52 7.66
CA LEU A 459 31.03 7.18 8.65
C LEU A 459 32.26 6.56 7.98
N TYR A 460 32.06 5.69 6.99
CA TYR A 460 33.15 5.09 6.22
C TYR A 460 33.92 6.15 5.41
N ALA A 461 33.21 7.06 4.74
CA ALA A 461 33.84 8.14 3.98
C ALA A 461 34.64 9.09 4.88
N GLU A 462 34.14 9.39 6.07
CA GLU A 462 34.87 10.21 7.05
C GLU A 462 36.10 9.50 7.59
N ALA A 463 35.97 8.22 7.97
CA ALA A 463 37.10 7.41 8.43
C ALA A 463 38.19 7.26 7.35
N GLN A 464 37.79 7.11 6.08
CA GLN A 464 38.73 7.08 4.97
C GLN A 464 39.46 8.42 4.79
N ARG A 465 38.74 9.55 4.89
CA ARG A 465 39.35 10.89 4.84
C ARG A 465 40.36 11.08 5.96
N GLU A 466 40.01 10.74 7.20
CA GLU A 466 40.93 10.80 8.33
C GLU A 466 42.15 9.89 8.14
N ALA A 467 41.95 8.69 7.59
CA ALA A 467 43.04 7.75 7.32
C ALA A 467 43.99 8.29 6.24
N ASP A 468 43.45 8.88 5.18
CA ASP A 468 44.22 9.52 4.11
C ASP A 468 45.03 10.71 4.66
N GLU A 469 44.41 11.57 5.47
CA GLU A 469 45.09 12.67 6.15
C GLU A 469 46.24 12.18 7.03
N ARG A 470 46.01 11.16 7.86
CA ARG A 470 47.04 10.56 8.72
C ARG A 470 48.15 9.89 7.90
N ALA A 471 47.82 9.24 6.79
CA ALA A 471 48.80 8.62 5.90
C ALA A 471 49.73 9.67 5.29
N VAL A 472 49.19 10.81 4.83
CA VAL A 472 50.01 11.90 4.31
C VAL A 472 50.89 12.52 5.41
N ILE A 473 50.37 12.71 6.63
CA ILE A 473 51.17 13.20 7.77
C ILE A 473 52.30 12.23 8.11
N ALA A 474 52.03 10.93 8.16
CA ALA A 474 53.04 9.91 8.42
C ALA A 474 54.11 9.90 7.32
N GLU A 475 53.71 10.10 6.06
CA GLU A 475 54.64 10.19 4.93
C GLU A 475 55.54 11.41 5.00
N ILE A 476 54.97 12.57 5.37
CA ILE A 476 55.73 13.79 5.68
C ILE A 476 56.80 13.48 6.75
N GLY A 477 56.42 12.81 7.84
CA GLY A 477 57.35 12.40 8.91
C GLY A 477 58.46 11.46 8.43
N ARG A 478 58.15 10.51 7.54
CA ARG A 478 59.15 9.61 6.92
C ARG A 478 60.13 10.37 6.03
N VAL A 479 59.63 11.23 5.14
CA VAL A 479 60.46 12.03 4.23
C VAL A 479 61.42 12.92 5.03
N ILE A 480 60.94 13.57 6.09
CA ILE A 480 61.77 14.39 6.98
C ILE A 480 62.84 13.55 7.69
N SER A 481 62.51 12.32 8.10
CA SER A 481 63.42 11.47 8.87
C SER A 481 64.44 10.69 8.02
N ALA A 482 64.17 10.47 6.73
CA ALA A 482 64.96 9.60 5.85
C ALA A 482 66.21 10.26 5.26
N SER A 483 66.31 11.59 5.26
CA SER A 483 67.45 12.31 4.70
C SER A 483 67.97 13.37 5.65
N LEU A 484 69.26 13.29 5.99
CA LEU A 484 70.00 14.37 6.65
C LEU A 484 70.44 15.46 5.66
N ASP A 485 70.16 15.26 4.36
CA ASP A 485 70.41 16.25 3.31
C ASP A 485 69.18 17.14 3.15
N THR A 486 69.26 18.34 3.70
CA THR A 486 68.21 19.36 3.66
C THR A 486 67.85 19.78 2.24
N GLU A 487 68.76 19.64 1.26
CA GLU A 487 68.48 19.97 -0.15
C GLU A 487 67.45 19.03 -0.78
N LEU A 488 67.40 17.77 -0.33
CA LEU A 488 66.50 16.73 -0.85
C LEU A 488 65.20 16.62 -0.06
N VAL A 489 65.18 17.03 1.21
CA VAL A 489 63.99 16.95 2.08
C VAL A 489 62.95 18.00 1.71
N TYR A 490 63.34 19.26 1.47
CA TYR A 490 62.38 20.34 1.26
C TYR A 490 61.48 20.16 0.02
N PRO A 491 61.99 19.77 -1.17
CA PRO A 491 61.13 19.52 -2.33
C PRO A 491 60.11 18.41 -2.09
N ALA A 492 60.56 17.31 -1.46
CA ALA A 492 59.70 16.16 -1.15
C ALA A 492 58.64 16.50 -0.10
N PHE A 493 59.00 17.25 0.95
CA PHE A 493 58.06 17.78 1.94
C PHE A 493 56.98 18.66 1.28
N VAL A 494 57.40 19.56 0.39
CA VAL A 494 56.50 20.48 -0.31
C VAL A 494 55.52 19.75 -1.21
N GLU A 495 55.97 18.69 -1.90
CA GLU A 495 55.07 17.84 -2.70
C GLU A 495 53.96 17.23 -1.83
N GLN A 496 54.31 16.75 -0.62
CA GLN A 496 53.32 16.15 0.29
C GLN A 496 52.37 17.19 0.88
N VAL A 497 52.86 18.35 1.32
CA VAL A 497 51.99 19.42 1.86
C VAL A 497 51.00 19.91 0.80
N LYS A 498 51.41 19.97 -0.47
CA LYS A 498 50.55 20.40 -1.58
C LYS A 498 49.34 19.47 -1.82
N ARG A 499 49.41 18.21 -1.35
CA ARG A 499 48.29 17.25 -1.39
C ARG A 499 47.23 17.53 -0.32
N LEU A 500 47.61 18.16 0.79
CA LEU A 500 46.70 18.48 1.91
C LEU A 500 46.16 19.91 1.81
N VAL A 501 47.02 20.86 1.49
CA VAL A 501 46.68 22.28 1.45
C VAL A 501 47.03 22.82 0.06
N PRO A 502 46.06 23.32 -0.71
CA PRO A 502 46.37 24.02 -1.95
C PRO A 502 47.04 25.36 -1.64
N PHE A 503 48.20 25.60 -2.22
CA PHE A 503 48.92 26.87 -2.11
C PHE A 503 49.61 27.23 -3.42
N ASP A 504 49.72 28.54 -3.66
CA ASP A 504 50.46 29.10 -4.81
C ASP A 504 51.96 29.23 -4.52
N ARG A 505 52.32 29.29 -3.23
CA ARG A 505 53.68 29.53 -2.76
C ARG A 505 53.92 28.90 -1.40
N ILE A 506 55.13 28.36 -1.20
CA ILE A 506 55.62 27.90 0.09
C ILE A 506 57.10 28.28 0.24
N MET A 507 57.48 28.71 1.42
CA MET A 507 58.86 29.07 1.75
C MET A 507 59.21 28.43 3.09
N ILE A 508 60.39 27.80 3.14
CA ILE A 508 60.95 27.22 4.36
C ILE A 508 62.20 28.03 4.68
N THR A 509 62.24 28.58 5.89
CA THR A 509 63.25 29.55 6.31
C THR A 509 63.97 29.02 7.53
N ALA A 510 65.30 29.00 7.47
CA ALA A 510 66.15 28.65 8.61
C ALA A 510 66.42 29.90 9.47
N LEU A 511 66.39 29.73 10.79
CA LEU A 511 66.79 30.76 11.74
C LEU A 511 68.28 30.55 12.10
N ASP A 512 69.07 31.59 11.91
CA ASP A 512 70.44 31.70 12.44
C ASP A 512 70.38 32.46 13.77
N GLU A 513 70.42 31.72 14.89
CA GLU A 513 70.30 32.29 16.23
C GLU A 513 71.48 33.20 16.61
N GLU A 514 72.68 32.97 16.04
CA GLU A 514 73.85 33.82 16.33
C GLU A 514 73.75 35.19 15.64
N ARG A 515 73.10 35.23 14.48
CA ARG A 515 72.94 36.44 13.67
C ARG A 515 71.58 37.11 13.81
N ASP A 516 70.68 36.52 14.60
CA ASP A 516 69.27 36.88 14.73
C ASP A 516 68.62 37.16 13.38
N ALA A 517 68.83 36.22 12.45
CA ALA A 517 68.47 36.39 11.05
C ALA A 517 67.82 35.14 10.45
N LEU A 518 66.87 35.37 9.57
CA LEU A 518 66.16 34.41 8.77
C LEU A 518 66.83 34.25 7.41
N SER A 519 67.09 33.01 7.00
CA SER A 519 67.57 32.70 5.66
C SER A 519 66.67 31.67 4.97
N PRO A 520 66.02 32.02 3.84
CA PRO A 520 65.22 31.07 3.09
C PRO A 520 66.07 29.89 2.63
N ALA A 521 65.73 28.71 3.13
CA ALA A 521 66.37 27.44 2.79
C ALA A 521 65.72 26.82 1.56
N TYR A 522 64.42 27.02 1.37
CA TYR A 522 63.66 26.59 0.19
C TYR A 522 62.58 27.60 -0.18
N VAL A 523 62.39 27.82 -1.48
CA VAL A 523 61.31 28.66 -2.03
C VAL A 523 60.67 27.89 -3.18
N GLY A 524 59.35 27.66 -3.10
CA GLY A 524 58.58 26.97 -4.14
C GLY A 524 57.33 27.75 -4.52
N GLY A 525 56.96 27.70 -5.80
CA GLY A 525 55.81 28.43 -6.35
C GLY A 525 56.17 29.85 -6.77
N THR A 526 55.24 30.79 -6.63
CA THR A 526 55.41 32.19 -7.08
C THR A 526 56.55 32.88 -6.30
N PRO A 527 57.58 33.47 -6.94
CA PRO A 527 58.70 34.08 -6.23
C PRO A 527 58.29 35.35 -5.46
N ILE A 528 59.01 35.65 -4.38
CA ILE A 528 58.92 36.90 -3.62
C ILE A 528 60.18 37.71 -3.91
N SER A 529 60.03 38.98 -4.27
CA SER A 529 61.18 39.87 -4.47
C SER A 529 61.98 40.01 -3.17
N GLY A 530 63.31 39.89 -3.24
CA GLY A 530 64.22 39.98 -2.09
C GLY A 530 64.29 38.74 -1.19
N TRP A 531 63.36 37.78 -1.32
CA TRP A 531 63.33 36.54 -0.54
C TRP A 531 63.63 35.34 -1.44
N HIS A 532 64.91 35.15 -1.74
CA HIS A 532 65.41 34.02 -2.50
C HIS A 532 66.25 33.10 -1.61
N ARG A 533 66.53 31.88 -2.09
CA ARG A 533 67.40 30.95 -1.36
C ARG A 533 68.73 31.63 -1.01
N GLY A 534 69.11 31.57 0.27
CA GLY A 534 70.35 32.18 0.78
C GLY A 534 70.33 33.70 1.01
N SER A 535 69.23 34.41 0.78
CA SER A 535 69.10 35.80 1.27
C SER A 535 69.09 35.82 2.81
N ILE A 536 69.53 36.91 3.44
CA ILE A 536 69.57 37.05 4.90
C ILE A 536 68.68 38.23 5.30
N HIS A 537 67.80 37.99 6.26
CA HIS A 537 66.72 38.88 6.66
C HIS A 537 66.70 38.99 8.19
N PRO A 538 66.88 40.17 8.80
CA PRO A 538 66.87 40.29 10.26
C PRO A 538 65.51 39.86 10.83
N VAL A 539 65.52 39.20 11.99
CA VAL A 539 64.31 38.82 12.73
C VAL A 539 63.65 40.08 13.31
N ASP A 540 64.45 40.91 13.99
CA ASP A 540 64.01 42.16 14.59
C ASP A 540 63.45 43.12 13.54
N GLY A 541 62.22 43.58 13.76
CA GLY A 541 61.50 44.48 12.86
C GLY A 541 60.90 43.81 11.62
N SER A 542 61.00 42.48 11.50
CA SER A 542 60.32 41.72 10.44
C SER A 542 58.88 41.38 10.82
N ASP A 543 58.01 41.21 9.81
CA ASP A 543 56.65 40.70 10.02
C ASP A 543 56.60 39.26 10.60
N LEU A 544 57.75 38.58 10.67
CA LEU A 544 57.91 37.23 11.22
C LEU A 544 58.47 37.22 12.64
N GLU A 545 58.83 38.37 13.21
CA GLU A 545 59.40 38.49 14.55
C GLU A 545 58.53 37.81 15.60
N ALA A 546 57.22 38.08 15.59
CA ALA A 546 56.25 37.47 16.51
C ALA A 546 56.19 35.95 16.37
N VAL A 547 56.28 35.41 15.14
CA VAL A 547 56.28 33.96 14.91
C VAL A 547 57.55 33.31 15.46
N VAL A 548 58.69 33.99 15.33
CA VAL A 548 59.99 33.50 15.84
C VAL A 548 60.06 33.59 17.36
N ARG A 549 59.62 34.71 17.95
CA ARG A 549 59.72 35.01 19.39
C ARG A 549 58.65 34.27 20.19
N ASP A 550 57.40 34.29 19.75
CA ASP A 550 56.26 33.74 20.49
C ASP A 550 56.01 32.25 20.16
N ARG A 551 56.60 31.75 19.07
CA ARG A 551 56.44 30.37 18.57
C ARG A 551 54.99 29.97 18.31
N GLU A 552 54.13 30.96 18.03
CA GLU A 552 52.74 30.75 17.66
C GLU A 552 52.54 30.89 16.15
N SER A 553 51.59 30.13 15.61
CA SER A 553 51.21 30.21 14.19
C SER A 553 50.46 31.51 13.91
N LEU A 554 50.87 32.25 12.89
CA LEU A 554 50.21 33.48 12.46
C LEU A 554 49.37 33.23 11.20
N LEU A 555 48.04 33.35 11.32
CA LEU A 555 47.11 33.29 10.19
C LEU A 555 46.67 34.71 9.79
N LEU A 556 47.01 35.13 8.58
CA LEU A 556 46.75 36.48 8.09
C LEU A 556 45.72 36.49 6.96
N GLY A 557 44.81 37.47 7.00
CA GLY A 557 43.86 37.72 5.92
C GLY A 557 44.52 38.35 4.68
N ALA A 558 43.87 38.26 3.52
CA ALA A 558 44.40 38.73 2.23
C ALA A 558 44.78 40.23 2.18
N SER A 559 44.19 41.06 3.05
CA SER A 559 44.54 42.49 3.18
C SER A 559 45.83 42.71 3.98
N GLN A 560 46.13 41.85 4.96
CA GLN A 560 47.33 41.91 5.80
C GLN A 560 48.55 41.34 5.06
N VAL A 561 48.36 40.24 4.31
CA VAL A 561 49.43 39.60 3.50
C VAL A 561 50.02 40.54 2.44
N ARG A 562 49.24 41.52 1.96
CA ARG A 562 49.67 42.49 0.93
C ARG A 562 50.79 43.42 1.41
N ASN A 563 50.99 43.53 2.71
CA ASN A 563 52.04 44.32 3.33
C ASN A 563 53.19 43.45 3.89
N LEU A 564 53.03 42.12 3.91
CA LEU A 564 54.05 41.19 4.39
C LEU A 564 55.29 41.20 3.49
N PHE A 565 56.48 41.10 4.07
CA PHE A 565 57.77 41.02 3.36
C PHE A 565 58.22 42.31 2.65
N ARG A 566 57.60 43.44 2.98
CA ARG A 566 58.11 44.76 2.57
C ARG A 566 59.28 45.13 3.48
N TYR A 567 60.50 44.79 3.06
CA TYR A 567 61.64 45.55 3.55
C TYR A 567 61.57 46.95 2.96
N ASP A 568 61.83 47.95 3.80
CA ASP A 568 62.16 49.30 3.36
C ASP A 568 63.56 49.27 2.70
N THR A 569 63.69 48.51 1.61
CA THR A 569 64.75 48.76 0.66
C THR A 569 64.38 50.09 0.03
N GLY A 570 65.07 51.17 0.40
CA GLY A 570 64.84 52.54 -0.06
C GLY A 570 64.94 52.77 -1.58
N GLU A 571 64.70 51.76 -2.40
CA GLU A 571 64.51 51.83 -3.83
C GLU A 571 63.02 51.75 -4.18
N SER A 572 62.44 52.94 -4.32
CA SER A 572 61.25 53.21 -5.12
C SER A 572 61.30 52.41 -6.43
N THR A 573 60.55 51.32 -6.53
CA THR A 573 60.29 50.67 -7.81
C THR A 573 58.79 50.48 -8.05
N ASN A 574 58.33 51.40 -8.88
CA ASN A 574 57.08 51.46 -9.60
C ASN A 574 56.92 50.21 -10.51
N GLN A 575 56.09 49.22 -10.15
CA GLN A 575 55.64 48.17 -11.08
C GLN A 575 54.24 47.60 -10.74
N PRO A 576 53.52 47.03 -11.74
CA PRO A 576 52.07 47.18 -11.88
C PRO A 576 51.22 46.08 -11.20
N ARG A 577 49.96 46.42 -10.98
CA ARG A 577 48.89 45.56 -10.45
C ARG A 577 48.72 44.29 -11.30
N ILE A 578 48.93 43.13 -10.70
CA ILE A 578 48.46 41.85 -11.24
C ILE A 578 47.05 41.59 -10.68
N THR A 579 46.10 41.48 -11.61
CA THR A 579 44.72 41.04 -11.41
C THR A 579 44.67 39.55 -11.08
N ALA A 580 43.89 39.19 -10.06
CA ALA A 580 43.55 37.81 -9.72
C ALA A 580 42.66 37.18 -10.81
N ALA A 581 42.91 35.90 -11.11
CA ALA A 581 42.00 34.98 -11.76
C ALA A 581 41.76 33.80 -10.81
#